data_AF-A0A1C6UQ64-F1
#
_entry.id   AF-A0A1C6UQ64-F1
#
_cell.length_a   1.000
_cell.length_b   1.000
_cell.length_c   1.000
_cell.angle_alpha   90.00
_cell.angle_beta   90.00
_cell.angle_gamma   90.00
#
_symmetry.space_group_name_H-M   'P 1'
#
loop_
_entity.id
_entity.type
_entity.pdbx_description
1 polymer ?
#
loop_
_entity_poly.entity_id
_entity_poly.type
_entity_poly.pdbx_seq_one_letter_code
_entity_poly.pdbx_strand_id
1 'polypeptide(L)'
;MNVSTASRTARPAASCPIRPGEPCTLCQLDVTGPQDCPLVYLVMGDDELREGVHRARLATAGTRRPRPAPRPATRSHQRES
;
A
#
# COMPACT_ATOMS: atom_id res chain seq x y z
N MET A 1 -25.32 0.93 18.76
CA MET A 1 -23.91 0.94 18.34
C MET A 1 -23.71 -0.25 17.41
N ASN A 2 -23.57 -0.01 16.11
CA ASN A 2 -23.68 -1.05 15.10
C ASN A 2 -22.43 -0.96 14.22
N VAL A 3 -21.38 -1.70 14.56
CA VAL A 3 -20.20 -1.82 13.70
C VAL A 3 -20.52 -2.88 12.65
N SER A 4 -20.84 -2.42 11.44
CA SER A 4 -20.95 -3.28 10.26
C SER A 4 -19.58 -3.87 9.93
N THR A 5 -19.35 -5.12 10.32
CA THR A 5 -18.26 -6.00 9.90
C THR A 5 -18.50 -6.54 8.48
N ALA A 6 -18.79 -5.66 7.54
CA ALA A 6 -18.73 -6.01 6.12
C ALA A 6 -17.28 -5.86 5.68
N SER A 7 -16.63 -6.98 5.36
CA SER A 7 -15.34 -7.01 4.67
C SER A 7 -15.53 -6.40 3.28
N ARG A 8 -15.45 -5.06 3.21
CA ARG A 8 -15.24 -4.35 1.96
C ARG A 8 -13.98 -4.94 1.37
N THR A 9 -14.07 -5.49 0.17
CA THR A 9 -12.92 -5.80 -0.68
C THR A 9 -12.01 -4.56 -0.64
N ALA A 10 -10.96 -4.61 0.18
CA ALA A 10 -10.23 -3.41 0.57
C ALA A 10 -9.57 -2.87 -0.69
N ARG A 11 -10.00 -1.70 -1.15
CA ARG A 11 -9.30 -0.97 -2.20
C ARG A 11 -7.83 -0.95 -1.79
N PRO A 12 -6.88 -1.34 -2.67
CA PRO A 12 -5.48 -1.37 -2.31
C PRO A 12 -5.12 -0.02 -1.69
N ALA A 13 -4.70 -0.06 -0.42
CA ALA A 13 -4.35 1.14 0.31
C ALA A 13 -3.27 1.88 -0.48
N ALA A 14 -3.47 3.18 -0.70
CA ALA A 14 -2.48 4.01 -1.38
C ALA A 14 -1.13 3.85 -0.67
N SER A 15 -0.05 3.57 -1.40
CA SER A 15 1.28 3.43 -0.80
C SER A 15 1.79 4.77 -0.29
N CYS A 16 2.51 4.76 0.84
CA CYS A 16 3.13 5.97 1.36
C CYS A 16 4.38 6.32 0.52
N PRO A 17 4.46 7.51 -0.09
CA PRO A 17 5.62 7.90 -0.91
C PRO A 17 6.94 7.88 -0.14
N ILE A 18 6.89 8.18 1.16
CA ILE A 18 8.05 8.30 2.05
C ILE A 18 8.51 6.95 2.58
N ARG A 19 7.64 5.94 2.58
CA ARG A 19 7.94 4.58 3.08
C ARG A 19 7.76 3.56 1.94
N PRO A 20 8.77 3.39 1.06
CA PRO A 20 8.70 2.47 -0.05
C PRO A 20 8.32 1.05 0.37
N GLY A 21 7.26 0.49 -0.20
CA GLY A 21 6.80 -0.87 0.13
C GLY A 21 5.71 -0.94 1.20
N GLU A 22 5.41 0.17 1.86
CA GLU A 22 4.39 0.20 2.90
C GLU A 22 3.12 0.94 2.44
N PRO A 23 1.93 0.41 2.80
CA PRO A 23 0.69 1.16 2.63
C PRO A 23 0.70 2.41 3.51
N CYS A 24 -0.08 3.42 3.13
CA CYS A 24 -0.35 4.54 4.01
C CYS A 24 -1.11 4.03 5.25
N THR A 25 -0.60 4.37 6.43
CA THR A 25 -1.17 3.99 7.73
C THR A 25 -1.88 5.14 8.43
N LEU A 26 -2.05 6.28 7.76
CA LEU A 26 -2.65 7.50 8.32
C LEU A 26 -1.95 7.92 9.63
N CYS A 27 -0.62 7.90 9.64
CA CYS A 27 0.18 8.15 10.84
C CYS A 27 0.17 9.60 11.33
N GLN A 28 -0.33 10.53 10.51
CA GLN A 28 -0.48 11.94 10.85
C GLN A 28 -1.94 12.25 11.12
N LEU A 29 -2.19 13.17 12.07
CA LEU A 29 -3.54 13.56 12.46
C LEU A 29 -4.28 14.25 11.29
N ASP A 30 -5.59 13.98 11.18
CA ASP A 30 -6.48 14.54 10.17
C ASP A 30 -6.10 14.25 8.70
N VAL A 31 -5.28 13.22 8.47
CA VAL A 31 -4.89 12.78 7.13
C VAL A 31 -5.79 11.66 6.63
N THR A 32 -6.24 11.77 5.39
CA THR A 32 -7.04 10.77 4.65
C THR A 32 -6.20 9.95 3.67
N GLY A 33 -4.99 10.40 3.33
CA GLY A 33 -4.02 9.66 2.54
C GLY A 33 -2.75 10.45 2.20
N PRO A 34 -1.96 9.98 1.22
CA PRO A 34 -0.73 10.66 0.83
C PRO A 34 -0.94 12.06 0.24
N GLN A 35 -2.09 12.30 -0.41
CA GLN A 35 -2.42 13.55 -1.09
C GLN A 35 -2.57 14.75 -0.15
N ASP A 36 -2.92 14.51 1.11
CA ASP A 36 -3.19 15.51 2.15
C ASP A 36 -2.25 15.38 3.35
N CYS A 37 -1.20 14.56 3.24
CA CYS A 37 -0.21 14.39 4.30
C CYS A 37 0.84 15.52 4.30
N PRO A 38 1.00 16.29 5.40
CA PRO A 38 1.97 17.39 5.46
C PRO A 38 3.42 16.94 5.24
N LEU A 39 3.79 15.74 5.72
CA LEU A 39 5.13 15.19 5.52
C LEU A 39 5.41 14.89 4.04
N VAL A 40 4.41 14.38 3.31
CA VAL A 40 4.53 14.13 1.87
C VAL A 40 4.71 15.45 1.14
N TYR A 41 3.94 16.48 1.49
CA TYR A 41 4.07 17.81 0.89
C TYR A 41 5.49 18.37 1.04
N LEU A 42 6.05 18.33 2.26
CA LEU A 42 7.39 18.86 2.54
C LEU A 42 8.48 18.10 1.77
N VAL A 43 8.48 16.78 1.87
CA VAL A 43 9.54 15.96 1.23
C VAL A 43 9.42 15.96 -0.28
N MET A 44 8.21 15.89 -0.83
CA MET A 44 8.03 15.84 -2.27
C MET A 44 8.10 17.24 -2.91
N GLY A 45 7.97 18.31 -2.14
CA GLY A 45 8.16 19.69 -2.61
C GLY A 45 9.63 20.10 -2.73
N ASP A 46 10.53 19.41 -2.03
CA ASP A 46 11.97 19.65 -2.05
C ASP A 46 12.68 18.66 -2.99
N ASP A 47 13.52 19.15 -3.89
CA ASP A 47 14.16 18.33 -4.92
C ASP A 47 15.20 17.36 -4.33
N GLU A 48 16.02 17.80 -3.38
CA GLU A 48 17.06 16.98 -2.75
C GLU A 48 16.43 15.83 -1.96
N LEU A 49 15.39 16.15 -1.18
CA LEU A 49 14.65 15.14 -0.42
C LEU A 49 13.90 14.17 -1.33
N ARG A 50 13.29 14.66 -2.41
CA ARG A 50 12.62 13.83 -3.42
C ARG A 50 13.59 12.85 -4.08
N GLU A 51 14.79 13.30 -4.42
CA GLU A 51 15.85 12.44 -4.94
C GLU A 51 16.30 11.40 -3.90
N GLY A 52 16.43 11.79 -2.63
CA GLY A 52 16.74 10.86 -1.54
C GLY A 52 15.72 9.72 -1.45
N VAL A 53 14.43 10.04 -1.51
CA VAL A 53 13.35 9.04 -1.55
C VAL A 53 13.44 8.16 -2.80
N HIS A 54 13.73 8.75 -3.96
CA HIS A 54 13.93 7.99 -5.20
C HIS A 54 15.08 6.98 -5.07
N ARG A 55 16.24 7.41 -4.54
CA ARG A 55 17.38 6.52 -4.27
C ARG A 55 17.00 5.38 -3.31
N ALA A 56 16.26 5.67 -2.25
CA ALA A 56 15.78 4.66 -1.30
C ALA A 56 14.83 3.63 -1.94
N ARG A 57 13.96 4.06 -2.87
CA ARG A 57 13.07 3.16 -3.64
C ARG A 57 13.87 2.19 -4.51
N LEU A 58 14.89 2.69 -5.20
CA LEU A 58 15.75 1.83 -6.04
C LEU A 58 16.51 0.81 -5.18
N ALA A 59 17.03 1.23 -4.03
CA ALA A 59 17.72 0.33 -3.10
C ALA A 59 16.83 -0.80 -2.57
N THR A 60 15.52 -0.55 -2.36
CA THR A 60 14.55 -1.54 -1.88
C THR A 60 13.90 -2.37 -2.99
N ALA A 61 13.92 -1.91 -4.25
CA ALA A 61 13.32 -2.65 -5.36
C ALA A 61 14.00 -4.02 -5.59
N GLY A 62 15.31 -4.12 -5.32
CA GLY A 62 16.07 -5.37 -5.45
C GLY A 62 15.73 -6.44 -4.41
N THR A 63 15.06 -6.08 -3.30
CA THR A 63 14.74 -7.02 -2.21
C THR A 63 13.28 -7.46 -2.18
N ARG A 64 12.43 -6.90 -3.05
CA ARG A 64 11.01 -7.30 -3.11
C ARG A 64 10.86 -8.71 -3.66
N ARG A 65 10.43 -9.64 -2.79
CA ARG A 65 9.93 -10.95 -3.22
C ARG A 65 8.74 -10.76 -4.18
N PRO A 66 8.71 -11.43 -5.33
CA PRO A 66 7.58 -11.32 -6.26
C PRO A 66 6.28 -11.73 -5.58
N ARG A 67 5.20 -11.03 -5.94
CA ARG A 67 3.85 -11.36 -5.45
C ARG A 67 3.57 -12.83 -5.81
N PRO A 68 3.19 -13.68 -4.84
CA PRO A 68 2.88 -15.07 -5.13
C PRO A 68 1.75 -15.12 -6.16
N ALA A 69 1.88 -16.00 -7.15
CA ALA A 69 0.88 -16.18 -8.19
C ALA A 69 -0.48 -16.49 -7.55
N PRO A 70 -1.60 -16.02 -8.15
CA PRO A 70 -2.93 -16.39 -7.67
C PRO A 70 -3.04 -17.91 -7.63
N ARG A 71 -3.53 -18.45 -6.51
CA ARG A 71 -3.72 -19.91 -6.36
C ARG A 71 -4.69 -20.39 -7.45
N PRO A 72 -4.38 -21.48 -8.17
CA PRO A 72 -5.29 -22.00 -9.18
C PRO A 72 -6.64 -22.32 -8.54
N ALA A 73 -7.74 -21.93 -9.19
CA ALA A 73 -9.08 -22.24 -8.73
C ALA A 73 -9.23 -23.76 -8.73
N THR A 74 -9.25 -24.38 -7.54
CA THR A 74 -9.59 -25.78 -7.40
C THR A 74 -11.03 -25.92 -7.91
N ARG A 75 -11.20 -26.60 -9.05
CA ARG A 75 -12.50 -26.98 -9.58
C ARG A 75 -13.11 -27.98 -8.60
N SER A 76 -13.83 -27.50 -7.60
CA SER A 76 -14.67 -28.30 -6.71
C SER A 76 -15.82 -28.85 -7.55
N HIS A 77 -15.58 -29.92 -8.31
CA HIS A 77 -16.68 -30.74 -8.81
C HIS A 77 -17.29 -31.46 -7.61
N GLN A 78 -18.44 -30.94 -7.19
CA GLN A 78 -19.32 -31.57 -6.24
C GLN A 78 -19.82 -32.92 -6.81
N ARG A 79 -19.92 -33.90 -5.91
CA ARG A 79 -20.89 -35.02 -5.85
C ARG A 79 -21.84 -35.22 -7.04
N GLU A 80 -21.89 -36.46 -7.55
CA GLU A 80 -23.15 -37.13 -7.92
C GLU A 80 -23.03 -38.64 -7.64
N SER A 81 -23.98 -39.13 -6.81
CA SER A 81 -24.37 -40.50 -6.43
C SER A 81 -23.37 -41.52 -5.90
#